data_AF-A0A6V7KBV4-F1
#
_entry.id   AF-A0A6V7KBV4-F1
#
_cell.length_a   1.000
_cell.length_b   1.000
_cell.length_c   1.000
_cell.angle_alpha   90.00
_cell.angle_beta   90.00
_cell.angle_gamma   90.00
#
_symmetry.space_group_name_H-M   'P 1'
#
loop_
_entity.id
_entity.type
_entity.pdbx_description
1 polymer ?
#
loop_
_entity_poly.entity_id
_entity_poly.type
_entity_poly.pdbx_seq_one_letter_code
_entity_poly.pdbx_strand_id
1 'polypeptide(L)'
;GTMAERFHILLLNGPNLNLLGTREPEKYGSTRLAELVSGLEHQAQALNVHFSHVQSNAEHVLIDTIHQARGNTDFILINPAAFTHTSIALRDALLAVEIPFIELHLSNVHARESFRHHSYLSDVA
;
A
#
# COMPACT_ATOMS: atom_id res chain seq x y z
N GLY A 1 4.56 -16.96 -29.40
CA GLY A 1 5.68 -16.43 -28.59
C GLY A 1 5.15 -16.24 -27.20
N THR A 2 5.78 -16.87 -26.21
CA THR A 2 5.41 -16.71 -24.79
C THR A 2 5.52 -15.23 -24.43
N MET A 3 4.42 -14.61 -23.97
CA MET A 3 4.51 -13.29 -23.32
C MET A 3 5.50 -13.46 -22.18
N ALA A 4 6.63 -12.75 -22.20
CA ALA A 4 7.49 -12.66 -21.04
C ALA A 4 6.62 -12.17 -19.88
N GLU A 5 6.68 -12.86 -18.74
CA GLU A 5 5.95 -12.44 -17.54
C GLU A 5 6.42 -11.04 -17.17
N ARG A 6 5.48 -10.08 -17.18
CA ARG A 6 5.76 -8.71 -16.77
C ARG A 6 5.82 -8.68 -15.26
N PHE A 7 6.84 -8.01 -14.73
CA PHE A 7 6.94 -7.72 -13.30
C PHE A 7 5.62 -7.10 -12.81
N HIS A 8 5.06 -7.62 -11.73
CA HIS A 8 3.78 -7.19 -11.18
C HIS A 8 3.96 -6.55 -9.81
N ILE A 9 3.53 -5.30 -9.71
CA ILE A 9 3.48 -4.54 -8.46
C ILE A 9 2.03 -4.41 -7.99
N LEU A 10 1.78 -4.76 -6.73
CA LEU A 10 0.51 -4.53 -6.06
C LEU A 10 0.63 -3.33 -5.09
N LEU A 11 -0.23 -2.32 -5.26
CA LEU A 11 -0.37 -1.22 -4.32
C LEU A 11 -1.54 -1.47 -3.36
N LEU A 12 -1.26 -1.47 -2.06
CA LEU A 12 -2.25 -1.59 -0.98
C LEU A 12 -2.37 -0.28 -0.21
N ASN A 13 -3.60 0.23 -0.07
CA ASN A 13 -3.91 1.41 0.70
C ASN A 13 -4.89 1.08 1.84
N GLY A 14 -4.47 1.41 3.06
CA GLY A 14 -5.22 1.18 4.28
C GLY A 14 -6.38 2.15 4.52
N PRO A 15 -6.90 2.19 5.75
CA PRO A 15 -8.12 2.90 6.08
C PRO A 15 -7.99 4.41 5.95
N ASN A 16 -9.12 5.04 5.62
CA ASN A 16 -9.33 6.48 5.45
C ASN A 16 -8.61 7.12 4.25
N LEU A 17 -7.74 6.42 3.54
CA LEU A 17 -7.06 6.99 2.36
C LEU A 17 -8.03 7.26 1.20
N ASN A 18 -9.20 6.61 1.17
CA ASN A 18 -10.28 6.97 0.26
C ASN A 18 -10.83 8.40 0.45
N LEU A 19 -10.52 9.04 1.59
CA LEU A 19 -10.97 10.41 1.90
C LEU A 19 -9.94 11.48 1.50
N LEU A 20 -8.81 11.12 0.89
CA LEU A 20 -7.81 12.08 0.39
C LEU A 20 -8.45 13.09 -0.57
N GLY A 21 -8.01 14.35 -0.47
CA GLY A 21 -8.55 15.47 -1.25
C GLY A 21 -9.93 15.97 -0.83
N THR A 22 -10.60 15.33 0.15
CA THR A 22 -11.92 15.77 0.66
C THR A 22 -11.89 16.21 2.11
N ARG A 23 -10.93 15.71 2.91
CA ARG A 23 -10.78 16.05 4.33
C ARG A 23 -9.55 16.92 4.55
N GLU A 24 -9.74 18.06 5.23
CA GLU A 24 -8.66 18.98 5.65
C GLU A 24 -7.61 19.21 4.53
N PRO A 25 -8.03 19.64 3.30
CA PRO A 25 -7.14 19.70 2.14
C PRO A 25 -5.93 20.64 2.32
N GLU A 26 -6.03 21.63 3.21
CA GLU A 26 -4.92 22.50 3.57
C GLU A 26 -3.78 21.75 4.31
N LYS A 27 -4.09 20.60 4.94
CA LYS A 27 -3.14 19.77 5.70
C LYS A 27 -2.64 18.56 4.91
N TYR A 28 -3.49 17.96 4.08
CA TYR A 28 -3.18 16.69 3.39
C TYR A 28 -3.06 16.84 1.87
N GLY A 29 -3.25 18.04 1.33
CA GLY A 29 -3.32 18.31 -0.11
C GLY A 29 -4.72 18.06 -0.67
N SER A 30 -4.97 18.62 -1.85
CA SER A 30 -6.22 18.46 -2.59
C SER A 30 -6.25 17.22 -3.48
N THR A 31 -5.12 16.53 -3.62
CA THR A 31 -5.00 15.36 -4.50
C THR A 31 -5.80 14.19 -3.96
N ARG A 32 -6.63 13.59 -4.81
CA ARG A 32 -7.44 12.41 -4.47
C ARG A 32 -6.63 11.14 -4.65
N LEU A 33 -6.98 10.09 -3.90
CA LEU A 33 -6.33 8.78 -4.05
C LEU A 33 -6.41 8.25 -5.50
N ALA A 34 -7.55 8.43 -6.16
CA ALA A 34 -7.74 8.01 -7.54
C ALA A 34 -6.77 8.69 -8.52
N GLU A 35 -6.42 9.96 -8.27
CA GLU A 35 -5.47 10.71 -9.10
C GLU A 35 -4.05 10.20 -8.90
N LEU A 36 -3.66 9.90 -7.65
CA LEU A 36 -2.36 9.29 -7.34
C LEU A 36 -2.21 7.90 -7.98
N VAL A 37 -3.24 7.05 -7.84
CA VAL A 37 -3.23 5.69 -8.41
C VAL A 37 -3.13 5.74 -9.92
N SER A 38 -3.91 6.59 -10.59
CA SER A 38 -3.83 6.76 -12.04
C SER A 38 -2.45 7.24 -12.52
N GLY A 39 -1.82 8.15 -11.78
CA GLY A 39 -0.44 8.57 -12.06
C GLY A 39 0.57 7.41 -11.95
N LEU A 40 0.44 6.58 -10.92
CA LEU A 40 1.29 5.40 -10.73
C LEU A 40 1.04 4.33 -11.80
N GLU A 41 -0.20 4.10 -12.19
CA GLU A 41 -0.56 3.20 -13.30
C GLU A 41 0.09 3.64 -14.62
N HIS A 42 0.02 4.93 -14.95
CA HIS A 42 0.68 5.48 -16.13
C HIS A 42 2.21 5.30 -16.07
N GLN A 43 2.83 5.53 -14.91
CA GLN A 43 4.26 5.33 -14.73
C GLN A 43 4.65 3.85 -14.85
N ALA A 44 3.89 2.94 -14.25
CA ALA A 44 4.13 1.51 -14.35
C ALA A 44 4.00 1.01 -15.80
N GLN A 45 2.99 1.50 -16.53
CA GLN A 45 2.82 1.20 -17.94
C GLN A 45 4.03 1.64 -18.78
N ALA A 46 4.55 2.85 -18.54
CA ALA A 46 5.76 3.35 -19.22
C ALA A 46 7.01 2.49 -18.93
N LEU A 47 7.02 1.79 -17.80
CA LEU A 47 8.08 0.86 -17.37
C LEU A 47 7.82 -0.59 -17.77
N ASN A 48 6.74 -0.89 -18.50
CA ASN A 48 6.29 -2.25 -18.84
C ASN A 48 6.06 -3.16 -17.60
N VAL A 49 5.60 -2.55 -16.50
CA VAL A 49 5.22 -3.22 -15.25
C VAL A 49 3.70 -3.40 -15.22
N HIS A 50 3.24 -4.58 -14.83
CA HIS A 50 1.83 -4.79 -14.48
C HIS A 50 1.58 -4.16 -13.10
N PHE A 51 0.50 -3.41 -12.97
CA PHE A 51 0.18 -2.69 -11.75
C PHE A 51 -1.26 -2.98 -11.34
N SER A 52 -1.44 -3.38 -10.08
CA SER A 52 -2.76 -3.56 -9.47
C SER A 52 -2.86 -2.73 -8.19
N HIS A 53 -4.08 -2.39 -7.80
CA HIS A 53 -4.33 -1.55 -6.64
C HIS A 53 -5.58 -1.99 -5.88
N VAL A 54 -5.47 -2.04 -4.55
CA VAL A 54 -6.59 -2.21 -3.64
C VAL A 54 -6.51 -1.18 -2.51
N GLN A 55 -7.62 -0.48 -2.27
CA GLN A 55 -7.82 0.30 -1.06
C GLN A 55 -8.92 -0.33 -0.23
N SER A 56 -8.72 -0.44 1.09
CA SER A 56 -9.77 -0.90 1.99
C SER A 56 -9.69 -0.28 3.38
N ASN A 57 -10.87 -0.03 3.96
CA ASN A 57 -11.03 0.29 5.37
C ASN A 57 -11.10 -0.96 6.26
N ALA A 58 -11.29 -2.13 5.65
CA ALA A 58 -11.40 -3.40 6.33
C ALA A 58 -10.06 -4.15 6.25
N GLU A 59 -9.50 -4.46 7.42
CA GLU A 59 -8.21 -5.15 7.57
C GLU A 59 -8.20 -6.49 6.83
N HIS A 60 -9.26 -7.30 6.96
CA HIS A 60 -9.35 -8.62 6.32
C HIS A 60 -9.24 -8.56 4.80
N VAL A 61 -9.76 -7.51 4.14
CA VAL A 61 -9.66 -7.37 2.69
C VAL A 61 -8.20 -7.21 2.26
N LEU A 62 -7.42 -6.44 3.03
CA LEU A 62 -5.99 -6.25 2.75
C LEU A 62 -5.21 -7.55 2.96
N ILE A 63 -5.51 -8.27 4.05
CA ILE A 63 -4.93 -9.59 4.35
C ILE A 63 -5.24 -10.60 3.23
N ASP A 64 -6.51 -10.70 2.84
CA ASP A 64 -6.94 -11.61 1.78
C ASP A 64 -6.28 -11.27 0.44
N THR A 65 -6.11 -9.99 0.14
CA THR A 65 -5.40 -9.53 -1.05
C THR A 65 -3.92 -9.93 -1.01
N ILE A 66 -3.26 -9.79 0.15
CA ILE A 66 -1.86 -10.23 0.35
C ILE A 66 -1.75 -11.74 0.10
N HIS A 67 -2.63 -12.57 0.67
CA HIS A 67 -2.63 -14.01 0.43
C HIS A 67 -2.84 -14.36 -1.05
N GLN A 68 -3.74 -13.66 -1.73
CA GLN A 68 -4.02 -13.86 -3.15
C GLN A 68 -2.87 -13.43 -4.06
N ALA A 69 -1.98 -12.54 -3.61
CA ALA A 69 -0.82 -12.06 -4.37
C ALA A 69 0.26 -13.15 -4.57
N ARG A 70 0.24 -14.21 -3.76
CA ARG A 70 1.24 -15.28 -3.79
C ARG A 70 1.27 -15.96 -5.17
N GLY A 71 2.46 -15.99 -5.78
CA GLY A 71 2.70 -16.64 -7.07
C GLY A 71 2.24 -15.85 -8.29
N ASN A 72 1.77 -14.61 -8.12
CA ASN A 72 1.41 -13.72 -9.24
C ASN A 72 1.86 -12.27 -9.07
N THR A 73 2.42 -11.89 -7.92
CA THR A 73 2.90 -10.54 -7.60
C THR A 73 4.35 -10.60 -7.18
N ASP A 74 5.18 -9.73 -7.74
CA ASP A 74 6.62 -9.70 -7.48
C ASP A 74 7.01 -8.72 -6.38
N PHE A 75 6.19 -7.69 -6.15
CA PHE A 75 6.46 -6.65 -5.15
C PHE A 75 5.18 -6.01 -4.62
N ILE A 76 5.17 -5.64 -3.34
CA ILE A 76 4.06 -4.91 -2.71
C ILE A 76 4.50 -3.49 -2.33
N LEU A 77 3.71 -2.50 -2.72
CA LEU A 77 3.78 -1.16 -2.13
C LEU A 77 2.61 -1.06 -1.15
N ILE A 78 2.84 -0.68 0.10
CA ILE A 78 1.75 -0.60 1.09
C ILE A 78 1.81 0.72 1.85
N ASN A 79 0.70 1.45 1.86
CA ASN A 79 0.43 2.49 2.85
C ASN A 79 -0.65 1.97 3.80
N PRO A 80 -0.28 1.38 4.96
CA PRO A 80 -1.26 0.77 5.87
C PRO A 80 -2.08 1.80 6.66
N ALA A 81 -1.78 3.10 6.53
CA ALA A 81 -2.40 4.18 7.27
C ALA A 81 -2.43 3.89 8.78
N ALA A 82 -3.61 3.86 9.41
CA ALA A 82 -3.73 3.60 10.84
C ALA A 82 -3.32 2.16 11.24
N PHE A 83 -3.38 1.20 10.31
CA PHE A 83 -3.03 -0.19 10.59
C PHE A 83 -1.53 -0.40 10.78
N THR A 84 -0.67 0.52 10.32
CA THR A 84 0.78 0.52 10.60
C THR A 84 1.05 0.34 12.09
N HIS A 85 0.26 1.00 12.93
CA HIS A 85 0.51 1.09 14.37
C HIS A 85 -0.24 0.02 15.19
N THR A 86 -1.04 -0.84 14.54
CA THR A 86 -2.00 -1.70 15.26
C THR A 86 -2.07 -3.13 14.73
N SER A 87 -1.79 -3.36 13.45
CA SER A 87 -2.06 -4.64 12.80
C SER A 87 -0.84 -5.55 12.79
N ILE A 88 -0.78 -6.45 13.78
CA ILE A 88 0.10 -7.62 13.72
C ILE A 88 -0.37 -8.60 12.63
N ALA A 89 -1.68 -8.67 12.37
CA ALA A 89 -2.24 -9.54 11.35
C ALA A 89 -1.75 -9.21 9.93
N LEU A 90 -1.60 -7.93 9.59
CA LEU A 90 -0.98 -7.53 8.31
C LEU A 90 0.51 -7.86 8.25
N ARG A 91 1.25 -7.67 9.35
CA ARG A 91 2.66 -8.07 9.46
C ARG A 91 2.80 -9.57 9.15
N ASP A 92 2.03 -10.40 9.83
CA ASP A 92 2.10 -11.85 9.68
C ASP A 92 1.68 -12.31 8.28
N ALA A 93 0.69 -11.65 7.66
CA ALA A 93 0.28 -11.93 6.29
C ALA A 93 1.41 -11.63 5.28
N LEU A 94 2.10 -10.48 5.41
CA LEU A 94 3.23 -10.12 4.54
C LEU A 94 4.40 -11.10 4.70
N LEU A 95 4.73 -11.47 5.93
CA LEU A 95 5.77 -12.46 6.22
C LEU A 95 5.42 -13.85 5.66
N ALA A 96 4.15 -14.26 5.72
CA ALA A 96 3.71 -15.57 5.26
C ALA A 96 3.76 -15.76 3.74
N VAL A 97 3.64 -14.67 2.96
CA VAL A 97 3.70 -14.74 1.49
C VAL A 97 5.10 -14.54 0.92
N GLU A 98 6.05 -14.04 1.74
CA GLU A 98 7.45 -13.82 1.37
C GLU A 98 7.65 -12.91 0.13
N ILE A 99 6.69 -12.03 -0.14
CA ILE A 99 6.78 -11.02 -1.21
C ILE A 99 7.46 -9.77 -0.62
N PRO A 100 8.55 -9.26 -1.23
CA PRO A 100 9.20 -8.04 -0.77
C PRO A 100 8.24 -6.85 -0.87
N PHE A 101 8.32 -5.93 0.10
CA PHE A 101 7.43 -4.79 0.14
C PHE A 101 8.11 -3.50 0.59
N ILE A 102 7.50 -2.35 0.28
CA ILE A 102 7.91 -1.04 0.82
C ILE A 102 6.72 -0.43 1.56
N GLU A 103 6.96 0.00 2.79
CA GLU A 103 6.01 0.80 3.57
C GLU A 103 6.05 2.29 3.14
N LEU A 104 4.88 2.86 2.88
CA LEU A 104 4.69 4.24 2.41
C LEU A 104 3.80 5.01 3.38
N HIS A 105 4.13 6.29 3.60
CA HIS A 105 3.29 7.22 4.34
C HIS A 105 3.24 8.57 3.62
N LEU A 106 2.04 9.10 3.39
CA LEU A 106 1.88 10.43 2.76
C LEU A 106 2.34 11.58 3.67
N SER A 107 2.25 11.40 4.99
CA SER A 107 2.67 12.39 5.99
C SER A 107 3.86 11.85 6.79
N ASN A 108 4.71 12.75 7.28
CA ASN A 108 5.77 12.37 8.21
C ASN A 108 5.17 11.87 9.54
N VAL A 109 5.20 10.55 9.77
CA VAL A 109 4.66 9.92 10.98
C VAL A 109 5.42 10.29 12.25
N HIS A 110 6.72 10.64 12.15
CA HIS A 110 7.57 11.05 13.28
C HIS A 110 7.32 12.49 13.75
N ALA A 111 6.63 13.29 12.95
CA ALA A 111 6.21 14.64 13.34
C ALA A 111 4.82 14.64 14.04
N ARG A 112 4.26 13.46 14.31
CA ARG A 112 2.91 13.28 14.84
C ARG A 112 2.93 12.75 16.26
N GLU A 113 1.77 12.31 16.75
CA GLU A 113 1.62 11.78 18.10
C GLU A 113 2.49 10.54 18.32
N SER A 114 3.00 10.35 19.55
CA SER A 114 3.97 9.29 19.87
C SER A 114 3.52 7.87 19.50
N PHE A 115 2.22 7.58 19.55
CA PHE A 115 1.68 6.28 19.14
C PHE A 115 1.87 5.99 17.65
N ARG A 116 2.20 6.99 16.83
CA ARG A 116 2.49 6.84 15.40
C ARG A 116 3.96 6.58 15.09
N HIS A 117 4.82 6.63 16.09
CA HIS A 117 6.24 6.37 15.91
C HIS A 117 6.56 4.88 15.85
N HIS A 118 5.64 4.02 16.30
CA HIS A 118 5.77 2.58 16.22
C HIS A 118 5.05 2.04 14.98
N SER A 119 5.77 1.28 14.17
CA SER A 119 5.22 0.51 13.04
C SER A 119 5.49 -0.98 13.30
N TYR A 120 4.48 -1.81 13.09
CA TYR A 120 4.64 -3.26 13.09
C TYR A 120 5.26 -3.81 11.79
N LEU A 121 5.40 -2.95 10.77
CA LEU A 121 5.89 -3.33 9.44
C LEU A 121 7.31 -2.84 9.17
N SER A 122 7.74 -1.70 9.74
CA SER A 122 8.99 -1.05 9.34
C SER A 122 10.25 -1.88 9.64
N ASP A 123 10.21 -2.83 10.58
CA ASP A 123 11.34 -3.73 10.87
C ASP A 123 11.45 -4.92 9.90
N VAL A 124 10.40 -5.16 9.11
CA VAL A 124 10.32 -6.27 8.14
C VAL A 124 10.08 -5.81 6.70
N ALA A 125 10.01 -4.49 6.48
CA ALA A 125 9.92 -3.83 5.17
C ALA A 125 11.28 -3.74 4.48
#